data_AF-A0A7J5W518-F1
#
_entry.id   AF-A0A7J5W518-F1
#
_cell.length_a   1.000
_cell.length_b   1.000
_cell.length_c   1.000
_cell.angle_alpha   90.00
_cell.angle_beta   90.00
_cell.angle_gamma   90.00
#
_symmetry.space_group_name_H-M   'P 1'
#
loop_
_entity.id
_entity.type
_entity.pdbx_description
1 polymer ?
#
loop_
_entity_poly.entity_id
_entity_poly.type
_entity_poly.pdbx_seq_one_letter_code
_entity_poly.pdbx_strand_id
1 'polypeptide(L)'
;MKHFTIPIFIPELACPNRCVFCNQHSISGCVKQPGQAEVHEIILQHLKTIPENDSHIEIGFFGGSFTGIDTNLQEQYLSIANEFLVAGNVHGIRLSTRPDYINPDILTVLQRYGVSTIELGAQSLNEEVLLLSGRGHKVADVERASALILSSGFKLGLQMMTGLPGDTPQLSLQTARRIVELGASCTRIYPTLVIKGTELEQRWRSGEYQPQSLDEAIELAARLMDIFYYAGVEVIRVGLHPSEGLLDGSEMLAGPFHPSFRELVKTFIWKQKLVKFIEKYPQGGKIWIPVPPDELRHAIGYNSENRKMLQAHFINAEFFVEDLSSQIKPLIVTDKKLPLPAKNTLKTFAELQFLQTEKIVYKSISGHPDIFICQGSEGIVAAPALPEEILVQIGYADVNLVTGISDPGKTYPDSARYNAVVTSELIIHNLKITDPAIFKTFPGRKYLHVNQGYTRCNLLALDDNRFLTSDRGIEKALMAEGKKVLFVDPAPVKLKGQKYGFFPGCCGILNGEVLIAGSLNFHPEEYQIRDYIIDSGFKIRELFKGPLTDVGGIFCFVK
;
A
#
# COMPACT_ATOMS: atom_id res chain seq x y z
N MET A 1 -8.62 -12.64 -0.62
CA MET A 1 -7.65 -13.73 -0.75
C MET A 1 -6.73 -13.79 0.45
N LYS A 2 -6.83 -14.84 1.26
CA LYS A 2 -5.96 -15.09 2.43
C LYS A 2 -4.66 -15.76 2.01
N HIS A 3 -3.53 -15.30 2.55
CA HIS A 3 -2.22 -15.90 2.29
C HIS A 3 -1.94 -17.06 3.25
N PHE A 4 -1.52 -18.20 2.70
CA PHE A 4 -1.09 -19.37 3.43
C PHE A 4 0.33 -19.74 3.00
N THR A 5 1.17 -20.12 3.95
CA THR A 5 2.49 -20.69 3.67
C THR A 5 2.53 -22.10 4.22
N ILE A 6 2.89 -23.06 3.38
CA ILE A 6 3.20 -24.44 3.76
C ILE A 6 4.67 -24.47 4.19
N PRO A 7 4.98 -24.54 5.50
CA PRO A 7 6.35 -24.48 5.95
C PRO A 7 7.00 -25.86 5.85
N ILE A 8 8.15 -25.92 5.17
CA ILE A 8 9.03 -27.08 5.14
C ILE A 8 10.29 -26.68 5.90
N PHE A 9 10.49 -27.26 7.07
CA PHE A 9 11.67 -27.01 7.88
C PHE A 9 12.80 -27.96 7.48
N ILE A 10 13.89 -27.37 7.01
CA ILE A 10 15.14 -28.05 6.66
C ILE A 10 16.16 -27.66 7.74
N PRO A 11 16.25 -28.45 8.84
CA PRO A 11 17.18 -28.18 9.92
C PRO A 11 18.63 -28.23 9.46
N GLU A 12 19.47 -27.52 10.21
CA GLU A 12 20.78 -27.03 9.79
C GLU A 12 21.83 -28.12 9.53
N LEU A 13 22.35 -28.15 8.29
CA LEU A 13 23.65 -28.76 7.94
C LEU A 13 24.68 -27.72 7.45
N ALA A 14 24.25 -26.50 7.11
CA ALA A 14 24.97 -25.64 6.19
C ALA A 14 25.47 -24.29 6.75
N CYS A 15 25.28 -23.98 8.04
CA CYS A 15 25.83 -22.75 8.60
C CYS A 15 27.19 -23.00 9.24
N PRO A 16 28.29 -22.42 8.72
CA PRO A 16 29.63 -22.62 9.26
C PRO A 16 29.85 -21.86 10.58
N ASN A 17 28.90 -21.00 10.97
CA ASN A 17 29.02 -20.14 12.14
C ASN A 17 27.89 -20.39 13.12
N ARG A 18 28.23 -20.56 14.39
CA ARG A 18 27.25 -20.67 15.47
C ARG A 18 26.96 -19.28 16.02
N CYS A 19 25.83 -18.69 15.62
CA CYS A 19 25.42 -17.39 16.16
C CYS A 19 25.20 -17.51 17.66
N VAL A 20 25.55 -16.46 18.42
CA VAL A 20 25.56 -16.52 19.89
C VAL A 20 24.21 -16.84 20.51
N PHE A 21 23.11 -16.51 19.81
CA PHE A 21 21.71 -16.68 20.23
C PHE A 21 21.04 -17.93 19.62
N CYS A 22 21.69 -18.64 18.70
CA CYS A 22 21.00 -19.62 17.86
C CYS A 22 21.21 -21.04 18.36
N ASN A 23 20.09 -21.75 18.55
CA ASN A 23 20.02 -23.19 18.71
C ASN A 23 18.85 -23.70 17.85
N GLN A 24 19.09 -23.97 16.56
CA GLN A 24 18.05 -24.32 15.58
C GLN A 24 17.24 -25.57 15.99
N HIS A 25 17.85 -26.52 16.70
CA HIS A 25 17.15 -27.72 17.18
C HIS A 25 16.00 -27.35 18.13
N SER A 26 16.27 -26.46 19.08
CA SER A 26 15.27 -25.93 20.03
C SER A 26 14.25 -24.99 19.37
N ILE A 27 14.68 -24.20 18.38
CA ILE A 27 13.84 -23.18 17.75
C ILE A 27 12.89 -23.76 16.68
N SER A 28 13.32 -24.75 15.90
CA SER A 28 12.54 -25.33 14.80
C SER A 28 11.75 -26.58 15.18
N GLY A 29 12.14 -27.29 16.25
CA GLY A 29 11.53 -28.56 16.65
C GLY A 29 11.85 -29.75 15.73
N CYS A 30 12.64 -29.56 14.66
CA CYS A 30 13.03 -30.61 13.72
C CYS A 30 14.51 -30.98 13.89
N VAL A 31 14.80 -32.28 14.04
CA VAL A 31 16.17 -32.79 14.27
C VAL A 31 16.79 -33.38 13.00
N LYS A 32 15.98 -33.84 12.03
CA LYS A 32 16.44 -34.49 10.80
C LYS A 32 15.85 -33.80 9.57
N GLN A 33 16.64 -33.74 8.50
CA GLN A 33 16.15 -33.24 7.22
C GLN A 33 15.08 -34.16 6.65
N PRO A 34 13.94 -33.61 6.19
CA PRO A 34 12.88 -34.43 5.64
C PRO A 34 13.34 -35.06 4.33
N GLY A 35 12.99 -36.33 4.14
CA GLY A 35 13.21 -37.01 2.85
C GLY A 35 12.32 -36.42 1.75
N GLN A 36 12.61 -36.72 0.48
CA GLN A 36 11.79 -36.24 -0.65
C GLN A 36 10.31 -36.64 -0.52
N ALA A 37 10.05 -37.91 -0.21
CA ALA A 37 8.69 -38.41 -0.01
C ALA A 37 7.98 -37.73 1.18
N GLU A 38 8.74 -37.38 2.23
CA GLU A 38 8.22 -36.68 3.39
C GLU A 38 7.86 -35.23 3.07
N VAL A 39 8.71 -34.52 2.32
CA VAL A 39 8.40 -33.16 1.82
C VAL A 39 7.13 -33.17 0.98
N HIS A 40 7.01 -34.12 0.06
CA HIS A 40 5.82 -34.25 -0.77
C HIS A 40 4.56 -34.52 0.08
N GLU A 41 4.65 -35.42 1.06
CA GLU A 41 3.54 -35.71 1.98
C GLU A 41 3.16 -34.51 2.85
N ILE A 42 4.15 -33.75 3.36
CA ILE A 42 3.90 -32.51 4.13
C ILE A 42 3.08 -31.53 3.29
N ILE A 43 3.42 -31.33 2.02
CA ILE A 43 2.69 -30.43 1.12
C ILE A 43 1.24 -30.91 0.94
N LEU A 44 1.05 -32.20 0.64
CA LEU A 44 -0.29 -32.77 0.49
C LEU A 44 -1.15 -32.66 1.75
N GLN A 45 -0.56 -32.89 2.92
CA GLN A 45 -1.27 -32.78 4.20
C GLN A 45 -1.74 -31.35 4.46
N HIS A 46 -0.89 -30.35 4.21
CA HIS A 46 -1.29 -28.95 4.39
C HIS A 46 -2.36 -28.54 3.38
N LEU A 47 -2.24 -28.93 2.11
CA LEU A 47 -3.24 -28.63 1.07
C LEU A 47 -4.64 -29.15 1.45
N LYS A 48 -4.75 -30.29 2.13
CA LYS A 48 -6.04 -30.83 2.64
C LYS A 48 -6.71 -29.95 3.70
N THR A 49 -5.93 -29.11 4.38
CA THR A 49 -6.41 -28.27 5.49
C THR A 49 -6.66 -26.82 5.09
N ILE A 50 -6.10 -26.39 3.96
CA ILE A 50 -6.24 -25.03 3.44
C ILE A 50 -7.55 -24.94 2.63
N PRO A 51 -8.39 -23.91 2.84
CA PRO A 51 -9.61 -23.73 2.05
C PRO A 51 -9.30 -23.53 0.56
N GLU A 52 -10.01 -24.23 -0.32
CA GLU A 52 -9.81 -24.16 -1.78
C GLU A 52 -10.19 -22.79 -2.37
N ASN A 53 -11.16 -22.09 -1.77
CA ASN A 53 -11.66 -20.81 -2.27
C ASN A 53 -10.99 -19.63 -1.53
N ASP A 54 -10.59 -18.60 -2.29
CA ASP A 54 -10.00 -17.35 -1.79
C ASP A 54 -8.66 -17.51 -1.02
N SER A 55 -7.82 -18.47 -1.43
CA SER A 55 -6.51 -18.74 -0.84
C SER A 55 -5.36 -18.50 -1.81
N HIS A 56 -4.33 -17.78 -1.37
CA HIS A 56 -3.01 -17.71 -2.02
C HIS A 56 -2.03 -18.56 -1.25
N ILE A 57 -1.56 -19.65 -1.85
CA ILE A 57 -0.77 -20.68 -1.17
C ILE A 57 0.66 -20.61 -1.66
N GLU A 58 1.63 -20.55 -0.76
CA GLU A 58 3.06 -20.62 -1.08
C GLU A 58 3.74 -21.76 -0.33
N ILE A 59 4.71 -22.42 -0.96
CA ILE A 59 5.60 -23.37 -0.29
C ILE A 59 6.81 -22.61 0.25
N GLY A 60 7.15 -22.79 1.53
CA GLY A 60 8.24 -22.07 2.18
C GLY A 60 9.30 -22.97 2.79
N PHE A 61 10.53 -22.88 2.32
CA PHE A 61 11.68 -23.59 2.90
C PHE A 61 12.34 -22.75 4.02
N PHE A 62 12.31 -23.26 5.27
CA PHE A 62 12.76 -22.58 6.49
C PHE A 62 13.70 -23.45 7.34
N GLY A 63 14.23 -22.94 8.46
CA GLY A 63 14.99 -23.74 9.44
C GLY A 63 16.51 -23.79 9.26
N GLY A 64 17.05 -23.04 8.31
CA GLY A 64 18.50 -22.97 8.05
C GLY A 64 18.84 -22.04 6.90
N SER A 65 20.01 -22.24 6.30
CA SER A 65 20.45 -21.52 5.08
C SER A 65 20.19 -22.39 3.86
N PHE A 66 18.99 -22.31 3.26
CA PHE A 66 18.58 -23.23 2.19
C PHE A 66 19.61 -23.30 1.05
N THR A 67 20.11 -22.16 0.59
CA THR A 67 21.07 -22.11 -0.52
C THR A 67 22.50 -22.51 -0.13
N GLY A 68 22.73 -22.85 1.14
CA GLY A 68 24.00 -23.38 1.63
C GLY A 68 24.09 -24.90 1.69
N ILE A 69 22.99 -25.63 1.49
CA ILE A 69 23.02 -27.11 1.45
C ILE A 69 23.59 -27.59 0.11
N ASP A 70 23.84 -28.90 -0.05
CA ASP A 70 24.31 -29.47 -1.33
C ASP A 70 23.38 -29.09 -2.49
N THR A 71 23.94 -28.66 -3.62
CA THR A 71 23.16 -28.16 -4.77
C THR A 71 22.21 -29.22 -5.32
N ASN A 72 22.59 -30.51 -5.34
CA ASN A 72 21.68 -31.56 -5.80
C ASN A 72 20.48 -31.70 -4.87
N LEU A 73 20.71 -31.57 -3.56
CA LEU A 73 19.63 -31.61 -2.58
C LEU A 73 18.71 -30.38 -2.67
N GLN A 74 19.27 -29.20 -2.95
CA GLN A 74 18.47 -27.99 -3.25
C GLN A 74 17.55 -28.22 -4.43
N GLU A 75 18.09 -28.70 -5.56
CA GLU A 75 17.33 -28.95 -6.79
C GLU A 75 16.28 -30.05 -6.59
N GLN A 76 16.55 -31.07 -5.77
CA GLN A 76 15.56 -32.09 -5.41
C GLN A 76 14.37 -31.50 -4.66
N TYR A 77 14.60 -30.68 -3.63
CA TYR A 77 13.52 -30.02 -2.89
C TYR A 77 12.73 -29.04 -3.76
N LEU A 78 13.44 -28.25 -4.58
CA LEU A 78 12.83 -27.29 -5.49
C LEU A 78 12.01 -27.98 -6.59
N SER A 79 12.46 -29.13 -7.10
CA SER A 79 11.72 -29.93 -8.08
C SER A 79 10.37 -30.35 -7.54
N ILE A 80 10.32 -30.88 -6.31
CA ILE A 80 9.06 -31.28 -5.66
C ILE A 80 8.12 -30.09 -5.55
N ALA A 81 8.61 -28.94 -5.05
CA ALA A 81 7.79 -27.74 -4.91
C ALA A 81 7.30 -27.21 -6.28
N ASN A 82 8.14 -27.29 -7.31
CA ASN A 82 7.83 -26.86 -8.67
C ASN A 82 6.73 -27.72 -9.30
N GLU A 83 6.66 -29.01 -9.02
CA GLU A 83 5.57 -29.89 -9.49
C GLU A 83 4.20 -29.36 -9.04
N PHE A 84 4.06 -29.00 -7.76
CA PHE A 84 2.82 -28.41 -7.23
C PHE A 84 2.53 -27.01 -7.80
N LEU A 85 3.57 -26.23 -8.09
CA LEU A 85 3.43 -24.90 -8.70
C LEU A 85 2.92 -25.02 -10.14
N VAL A 86 3.52 -25.90 -10.96
CA VAL A 86 3.12 -26.12 -12.36
C VAL A 86 1.73 -26.74 -12.45
N ALA A 87 1.37 -27.62 -11.50
CA ALA A 87 0.03 -28.18 -11.41
C ALA A 87 -1.04 -27.16 -10.93
N GLY A 88 -0.63 -25.95 -10.51
CA GLY A 88 -1.53 -24.90 -10.03
C GLY A 88 -2.10 -25.15 -8.63
N ASN A 89 -1.53 -26.09 -7.86
CA ASN A 89 -1.94 -26.35 -6.48
C ASN A 89 -1.43 -25.28 -5.51
N VAL A 90 -0.31 -24.63 -5.87
CA VAL A 90 0.28 -23.52 -5.14
C VAL A 90 0.59 -22.38 -6.10
N HIS A 91 0.78 -21.18 -5.56
CA HIS A 91 0.90 -19.92 -6.29
C HIS A 91 2.30 -19.31 -6.22
N GLY A 92 3.19 -19.89 -5.41
CA GLY A 92 4.57 -19.42 -5.30
C GLY A 92 5.43 -20.32 -4.43
N ILE A 93 6.74 -20.16 -4.60
CA ILE A 93 7.76 -20.82 -3.78
C ILE A 93 8.61 -19.72 -3.15
N ARG A 94 8.85 -19.84 -1.85
CA ARG A 94 9.72 -18.95 -1.09
C ARG A 94 10.76 -19.74 -0.29
N LEU A 95 11.87 -19.09 0.01
CA LEU A 95 12.92 -19.69 0.84
C LEU A 95 13.58 -18.65 1.73
N SER A 96 14.14 -19.12 2.85
CA SER A 96 15.03 -18.34 3.70
C SER A 96 16.49 -18.78 3.53
N THR A 97 17.40 -17.81 3.44
CA THR A 97 18.83 -18.10 3.37
C THR A 97 19.70 -16.99 3.97
N ARG A 98 21.01 -17.23 3.95
CA ARG A 98 22.05 -16.28 4.31
C ARG A 98 22.39 -15.35 3.13
N PRO A 99 22.57 -14.04 3.37
CA PRO A 99 23.03 -13.09 2.35
C PRO A 99 24.28 -13.52 1.57
N ASP A 100 25.27 -14.05 2.28
CA ASP A 100 26.57 -14.47 1.72
C ASP A 100 26.48 -15.71 0.81
N TYR A 101 25.33 -16.41 0.78
CA TYR A 101 25.08 -17.54 -0.13
C TYR A 101 24.31 -17.17 -1.39
N ILE A 102 24.05 -15.89 -1.61
CA ILE A 102 23.46 -15.40 -2.84
C ILE A 102 24.55 -15.01 -3.84
N ASN A 103 24.47 -15.64 -5.02
CA ASN A 103 25.27 -15.36 -6.20
C ASN A 103 24.43 -15.63 -7.46
N PRO A 104 24.88 -15.21 -8.66
CA PRO A 104 24.12 -15.38 -9.90
C PRO A 104 23.77 -16.82 -10.25
N ASP A 105 24.63 -17.81 -9.95
CA ASP A 105 24.38 -19.22 -10.25
C ASP A 105 23.24 -19.77 -9.40
N ILE A 106 23.23 -19.44 -8.10
CA ILE A 106 22.12 -19.78 -7.19
C ILE A 106 20.82 -19.15 -7.69
N LEU A 107 20.82 -17.85 -8.02
CA LEU A 107 19.62 -17.17 -8.51
C LEU A 107 19.09 -17.79 -9.80
N THR A 108 19.97 -18.24 -10.69
CA THR A 108 19.60 -18.95 -11.92
C THR A 108 18.88 -20.28 -11.62
N VAL A 109 19.39 -21.05 -10.65
CA VAL A 109 18.73 -22.28 -10.20
C VAL A 109 17.36 -21.96 -9.58
N LEU A 110 17.28 -20.97 -8.69
CA LEU A 110 16.01 -20.60 -8.05
C LEU A 110 14.95 -20.14 -9.06
N GLN A 111 15.36 -19.38 -10.09
CA GLN A 111 14.47 -18.91 -11.14
C GLN A 111 13.94 -20.08 -12.00
N ARG A 112 14.80 -21.06 -12.31
CA ARG A 112 14.42 -22.26 -13.07
C ARG A 112 13.26 -23.02 -12.42
N TYR A 113 13.25 -23.09 -11.09
CA TYR A 113 12.22 -23.81 -10.32
C TYR A 113 11.03 -22.93 -9.90
N GLY A 114 10.95 -21.68 -10.35
CA GLY A 114 9.80 -20.81 -10.08
C GLY A 114 9.74 -20.24 -8.66
N VAL A 115 10.89 -20.10 -8.00
CA VAL A 115 10.97 -19.34 -6.74
C VAL A 115 10.59 -17.89 -7.00
N SER A 116 9.70 -17.34 -6.18
CA SER A 116 9.19 -15.96 -6.32
C SER A 116 9.73 -15.03 -5.24
N THR A 117 10.07 -15.56 -4.06
CA THR A 117 10.47 -14.75 -2.90
C THR A 117 11.70 -15.33 -2.20
N ILE A 118 12.69 -14.48 -1.93
CA ILE A 118 13.90 -14.85 -1.19
C ILE A 118 13.98 -14.00 0.07
N GLU A 119 13.97 -14.66 1.22
CA GLU A 119 14.10 -14.02 2.53
C GLU A 119 15.55 -14.15 3.04
N LEU A 120 16.23 -13.02 3.25
CA LEU A 120 17.57 -13.00 3.83
C LEU A 120 17.51 -12.80 5.33
N GLY A 121 18.25 -13.64 6.05
CA GLY A 121 18.50 -13.45 7.48
C GLY A 121 19.49 -12.31 7.74
N ALA A 122 19.09 -11.05 7.55
CA ALA A 122 19.93 -9.89 7.82
C ALA A 122 20.21 -9.72 9.32
N GLN A 123 19.19 -9.92 10.15
CA GLN A 123 19.17 -9.73 11.61
C GLN A 123 19.40 -8.29 12.07
N SER A 124 20.49 -7.67 11.64
CA SER A 124 20.81 -6.27 11.89
C SER A 124 21.48 -5.67 10.65
N LEU A 125 21.31 -4.37 10.44
CA LEU A 125 22.09 -3.60 9.46
C LEU A 125 23.08 -2.67 10.19
N ASN A 126 23.61 -3.14 11.31
CA ASN A 126 24.71 -2.51 12.04
C ASN A 126 25.87 -3.52 12.18
N GLU A 127 27.06 -3.14 11.74
CA GLU A 127 28.24 -4.03 11.68
C GLU A 127 28.68 -4.53 13.07
N GLU A 128 28.63 -3.67 14.09
CA GLU A 128 29.03 -4.04 15.46
C GLU A 128 28.05 -5.03 16.08
N VAL A 129 26.74 -4.83 15.89
CA VAL A 129 25.71 -5.77 16.35
C VAL A 129 25.88 -7.14 15.68
N LEU A 130 26.13 -7.17 14.36
CA LEU A 130 26.38 -8.42 13.63
C LEU A 130 27.62 -9.14 14.18
N LEU A 131 28.72 -8.41 14.39
CA LEU A 131 29.96 -8.94 14.92
C LEU A 131 29.78 -9.52 16.33
N LEU A 132 29.19 -8.76 17.26
CA LEU A 132 28.96 -9.18 18.65
C LEU A 132 27.98 -10.36 18.76
N SER A 133 27.09 -10.49 17.77
CA SER A 133 26.16 -11.60 17.62
C SER A 133 26.78 -12.85 16.99
N GLY A 134 28.05 -12.80 16.58
CA GLY A 134 28.72 -13.89 15.89
C GLY A 134 28.11 -14.19 14.51
N ARG A 135 27.53 -13.18 13.84
CA ARG A 135 27.05 -13.34 12.46
C ARG A 135 28.27 -13.41 11.54
N GLY A 136 28.30 -14.46 10.71
CA GLY A 136 29.41 -14.71 9.79
C GLY A 136 29.31 -13.98 8.45
N HIS A 137 28.56 -12.89 8.37
CA HIS A 137 28.44 -12.02 7.19
C HIS A 137 28.43 -10.56 7.60
N LYS A 138 28.67 -9.67 6.64
CA LYS A 138 28.69 -8.22 6.84
C LYS A 138 27.41 -7.57 6.34
N VAL A 139 27.20 -6.31 6.69
CA VAL A 139 26.11 -5.51 6.12
C VAL A 139 26.22 -5.44 4.60
N ALA A 140 27.44 -5.29 4.07
CA ALA A 140 27.70 -5.25 2.63
C ALA A 140 27.24 -6.52 1.88
N ASP A 141 27.25 -7.68 2.53
CA ASP A 141 26.71 -8.92 1.94
C ASP A 141 25.19 -8.85 1.81
N VAL A 142 24.50 -8.26 2.79
CA VAL A 142 23.05 -8.02 2.74
C VAL A 142 22.71 -7.07 1.59
N GLU A 143 23.44 -5.96 1.46
CA GLU A 143 23.21 -4.96 0.41
C GLU A 143 23.43 -5.56 -0.99
N ARG A 144 24.56 -6.27 -1.18
CA ARG A 144 24.88 -6.95 -2.44
C ARG A 144 23.83 -8.00 -2.80
N ALA A 145 23.44 -8.86 -1.85
CA ALA A 145 22.44 -9.89 -2.08
C ALA A 145 21.07 -9.29 -2.39
N SER A 146 20.67 -8.22 -1.68
CA SER A 146 19.41 -7.51 -1.90
C SER A 146 19.33 -6.95 -3.33
N ALA A 147 20.39 -6.28 -3.78
CA ALA A 147 20.47 -5.75 -5.14
C ALA A 147 20.39 -6.86 -6.20
N LEU A 148 21.11 -7.97 -6.00
CA LEU A 148 21.07 -9.12 -6.92
C LEU A 148 19.65 -9.72 -7.00
N ILE A 149 19.02 -10.02 -5.85
CA ILE A 149 17.67 -10.57 -5.77
C ILE A 149 16.66 -9.71 -6.53
N LEU A 150 16.66 -8.39 -6.28
CA LEU A 150 15.74 -7.45 -6.92
C LEU A 150 16.01 -7.35 -8.43
N SER A 151 17.28 -7.25 -8.85
CA SER A 151 17.64 -7.16 -10.26
C SER A 151 17.30 -8.42 -11.06
N SER A 152 17.22 -9.58 -10.40
CA SER A 152 16.79 -10.85 -10.99
C SER A 152 15.27 -11.07 -10.95
N GLY A 153 14.50 -10.08 -10.48
CA GLY A 153 13.03 -10.10 -10.52
C GLY A 153 12.36 -10.87 -9.37
N PHE A 154 13.10 -11.25 -8.33
CA PHE A 154 12.53 -11.88 -7.13
C PHE A 154 11.99 -10.83 -6.16
N LYS A 155 10.99 -11.20 -5.36
CA LYS A 155 10.61 -10.44 -4.17
C LYS A 155 11.67 -10.62 -3.09
N LEU A 156 12.16 -9.51 -2.55
CA LEU A 156 13.09 -9.51 -1.42
C LEU A 156 12.32 -9.47 -0.10
N GLY A 157 12.70 -10.34 0.84
CA GLY A 157 12.36 -10.21 2.26
C GLY A 157 13.61 -10.09 3.10
N LEU A 158 13.61 -9.24 4.13
CA LEU A 158 14.73 -9.09 5.06
C LEU A 158 14.25 -9.34 6.50
N GLN A 159 14.81 -10.36 7.15
CA GLN A 159 14.48 -10.68 8.54
C GLN A 159 15.34 -9.84 9.48
N MET A 160 14.74 -9.32 10.56
CA MET A 160 15.45 -8.58 11.59
C MET A 160 15.21 -9.18 12.98
N MET A 161 16.19 -8.95 13.86
CA MET A 161 16.12 -9.27 15.27
C MET A 161 16.31 -8.01 16.10
N THR A 162 15.66 -7.95 17.27
CA THR A 162 15.83 -6.85 18.24
C THR A 162 16.50 -7.35 19.51
N GLY A 163 17.24 -6.47 20.18
CA GLY A 163 17.86 -6.80 21.47
C GLY A 163 19.02 -7.79 21.34
N LEU A 164 19.66 -7.88 20.18
CA LEU A 164 20.91 -8.61 20.01
C LEU A 164 22.03 -7.98 20.85
N PRO A 165 23.14 -8.68 21.15
CA PRO A 165 24.30 -8.07 21.80
C PRO A 165 24.78 -6.79 21.08
N GLY A 166 24.86 -5.68 21.81
CA GLY A 166 25.20 -4.36 21.29
C GLY A 166 24.06 -3.60 20.61
N ASP A 167 22.89 -4.22 20.43
CA ASP A 167 21.72 -3.57 19.83
C ASP A 167 21.06 -2.59 20.80
N THR A 168 20.46 -1.55 20.26
CA THR A 168 19.66 -0.56 21.01
C THR A 168 18.38 -0.25 20.24
N PRO A 169 17.32 0.26 20.88
CA PRO A 169 16.09 0.64 20.18
C PRO A 169 16.35 1.54 18.97
N GLN A 170 17.31 2.46 19.06
CA GLN A 170 17.69 3.36 17.96
C GLN A 170 18.33 2.60 16.79
N LEU A 171 19.21 1.63 17.07
CA LEU A 171 19.84 0.80 16.04
C LEU A 171 18.84 -0.15 15.37
N SER A 172 17.88 -0.71 16.12
CA SER A 172 16.82 -1.52 15.53
C SER A 172 15.92 -0.68 14.60
N LEU A 173 15.59 0.56 14.99
CA LEU A 173 14.82 1.49 14.13
C LEU A 173 15.60 1.90 12.88
N GLN A 174 16.91 2.12 12.99
CA GLN A 174 17.77 2.36 11.83
C GLN A 174 17.81 1.14 10.91
N THR A 175 17.91 -0.07 11.47
CA THR A 175 17.84 -1.32 10.71
C THR A 175 16.53 -1.43 9.94
N ALA A 176 15.38 -1.12 10.57
CA ALA A 176 14.09 -1.14 9.87
C ALA A 176 14.02 -0.15 8.71
N ARG A 177 14.54 1.08 8.88
CA ARG A 177 14.60 2.07 7.78
C ARG A 177 15.48 1.58 6.64
N ARG A 178 16.64 1.01 6.94
CA ARG A 178 17.52 0.44 5.92
C ARG A 178 16.89 -0.76 5.20
N ILE A 179 16.10 -1.58 5.90
CA ILE A 179 15.33 -2.67 5.25
C ILE A 179 14.37 -2.10 4.19
N VAL A 180 13.68 -1.00 4.50
CA VAL A 180 12.82 -0.28 3.55
C VAL A 180 13.63 0.27 2.37
N GLU A 181 14.75 0.95 2.65
CA GLU A 181 15.63 1.54 1.62
C GLU A 181 16.21 0.50 0.66
N LEU A 182 16.48 -0.71 1.15
CA LEU A 182 16.97 -1.83 0.34
C LEU A 182 15.88 -2.48 -0.53
N GLY A 183 14.65 -1.98 -0.51
CA GLY A 183 13.55 -2.44 -1.37
C GLY A 183 12.92 -3.76 -0.93
N ALA A 184 13.01 -4.10 0.36
CA ALA A 184 12.35 -5.29 0.87
C ALA A 184 10.82 -5.15 0.77
N SER A 185 10.16 -6.15 0.18
CA SER A 185 8.71 -6.25 0.11
C SER A 185 8.07 -6.80 1.38
N CYS A 186 8.82 -7.58 2.17
CA CYS A 186 8.37 -8.12 3.44
C CYS A 186 9.50 -8.25 4.48
N THR A 187 9.12 -8.40 5.75
CA THR A 187 10.05 -8.51 6.89
C THR A 187 9.50 -9.38 8.02
N ARG A 188 10.40 -9.84 8.89
CA ARG A 188 10.09 -10.53 10.14
C ARG A 188 10.78 -9.82 11.30
N ILE A 189 10.08 -9.69 12.41
CA ILE A 189 10.60 -9.06 13.63
C ILE A 189 10.69 -10.11 14.73
N TYR A 190 11.91 -10.43 15.16
CA TYR A 190 12.17 -11.43 16.19
C TYR A 190 12.93 -10.83 17.38
N PRO A 191 12.29 -10.68 18.54
CA PRO A 191 13.00 -10.35 19.77
C PRO A 191 14.00 -11.45 20.15
N THR A 192 15.19 -11.06 20.64
CA THR A 192 16.24 -12.01 21.02
C THR A 192 15.92 -12.70 22.33
N LEU A 193 15.95 -14.05 22.34
CA LEU A 193 15.77 -14.87 23.54
C LEU A 193 17.10 -15.49 23.99
N VAL A 194 17.22 -15.76 25.29
CA VAL A 194 18.30 -16.56 25.85
C VAL A 194 17.85 -18.03 25.84
N ILE A 195 18.42 -18.81 24.92
CA ILE A 195 18.12 -20.23 24.76
C ILE A 195 19.21 -21.07 25.42
N LYS A 196 18.80 -22.18 26.05
CA LYS A 196 19.71 -23.13 26.68
C LYS A 196 20.74 -23.68 25.70
N GLY A 197 21.97 -23.81 26.17
CA GLY A 197 23.11 -24.32 25.42
C GLY A 197 23.72 -23.34 24.42
N THR A 198 23.28 -22.08 24.41
CA THR A 198 23.84 -21.03 23.54
C THR A 198 24.94 -20.24 24.25
N GLU A 199 25.75 -19.48 23.50
CA GLU A 199 26.72 -18.57 24.11
C GLU A 199 26.01 -17.43 24.86
N LEU A 200 24.84 -17.01 24.37
CA LEU A 200 24.02 -16.00 25.03
C LEU A 200 23.57 -16.42 26.43
N GLU A 201 23.38 -17.72 26.70
CA GLU A 201 23.16 -18.22 28.06
C GLU A 201 24.33 -17.89 28.98
N GLN A 202 25.57 -18.10 28.53
CA GLN A 202 26.77 -17.86 29.33
C GLN A 202 26.95 -16.37 29.63
N ARG A 203 26.74 -15.52 28.61
CA ARG A 203 26.77 -14.05 28.75
C ARG A 203 25.65 -13.55 29.67
N TRP A 204 24.47 -14.16 29.61
CA TRP A 204 23.36 -13.83 30.52
C TRP A 204 23.67 -14.22 31.97
N ARG A 205 24.16 -15.45 32.20
CA ARG A 205 24.50 -15.92 33.56
C ARG A 205 25.63 -15.14 34.22
N SER A 206 26.57 -14.63 33.44
CA SER A 206 27.67 -13.76 33.91
C SER A 206 27.26 -12.29 34.08
N GLY A 207 26.08 -11.89 33.58
CA GLY A 207 25.59 -10.51 33.62
C GLY A 207 26.10 -9.62 32.48
N GLU A 208 26.89 -10.15 31.55
CA GLU A 208 27.40 -9.45 30.37
C GLU A 208 26.31 -9.14 29.32
N TYR A 209 25.20 -9.90 29.34
CA TYR A 209 24.05 -9.67 28.47
C TYR A 209 22.74 -9.67 29.28
N GLN A 210 21.90 -8.68 29.03
CA GLN A 210 20.54 -8.61 29.57
C GLN A 210 19.54 -8.57 28.41
N PRO A 211 18.64 -9.55 28.28
CA PRO A 211 17.62 -9.50 27.26
C PRO A 211 16.59 -8.41 27.58
N GLN A 212 15.90 -7.94 26.54
CA GLN A 212 14.77 -7.02 26.71
C GLN A 212 13.71 -7.64 27.62
N SER A 213 13.05 -6.82 28.42
CA SER A 213 11.77 -7.20 29.03
C SER A 213 10.69 -7.36 27.96
N LEU A 214 9.62 -8.06 28.31
CA LEU A 214 8.48 -8.26 27.41
C LEU A 214 7.88 -6.91 26.97
N ASP A 215 7.73 -5.97 27.89
CA ASP A 215 7.17 -4.64 27.62
C ASP A 215 8.08 -3.84 26.68
N GLU A 216 9.40 -3.77 26.95
CA GLU A 216 10.35 -3.08 26.07
C GLU A 216 10.33 -3.64 24.63
N ALA A 217 10.23 -4.97 24.50
CA ALA A 217 10.14 -5.61 23.19
C ALA A 217 8.82 -5.30 22.48
N ILE A 218 7.70 -5.24 23.21
CA ILE A 218 6.38 -4.87 22.69
C ILE A 218 6.41 -3.43 22.16
N GLU A 219 6.92 -2.49 22.95
CA GLU A 219 7.00 -1.07 22.57
C GLU A 219 7.88 -0.86 21.34
N LEU A 220 9.05 -1.52 21.30
CA LEU A 220 9.95 -1.44 20.16
C LEU A 220 9.32 -2.05 18.91
N ALA A 221 8.73 -3.25 19.02
CA ALA A 221 8.08 -3.91 17.89
C ALA A 221 6.91 -3.08 17.34
N ALA A 222 6.14 -2.39 18.19
CA ALA A 222 5.08 -1.48 17.74
C ALA A 222 5.62 -0.35 16.86
N ARG A 223 6.72 0.29 17.29
CA ARG A 223 7.38 1.37 16.52
C ARG A 223 7.97 0.87 15.20
N LEU A 224 8.52 -0.35 15.20
CA LEU A 224 9.04 -0.99 13.98
C LEU A 224 7.91 -1.33 13.00
N MET A 225 6.78 -1.85 13.50
CA MET A 225 5.61 -2.14 12.68
C MET A 225 5.05 -0.88 12.00
N ASP A 226 5.03 0.26 12.69
CA ASP A 226 4.61 1.54 12.08
C ASP A 226 5.52 1.93 10.90
N ILE A 227 6.85 1.81 11.05
CA ILE A 227 7.80 2.11 9.96
C ILE A 227 7.49 1.26 8.72
N PHE A 228 7.31 -0.05 8.89
CA PHE A 228 7.01 -0.94 7.77
C PHE A 228 5.63 -0.69 7.17
N TYR A 229 4.63 -0.41 8.01
CA TYR A 229 3.28 -0.09 7.56
C TYR A 229 3.24 1.14 6.65
N TYR A 230 3.85 2.26 7.06
CA TYR A 230 3.88 3.49 6.24
C TYR A 230 4.74 3.36 4.98
N ALA A 231 5.69 2.42 4.96
CA ALA A 231 6.51 2.13 3.81
C ALA A 231 5.90 1.10 2.85
N GLY A 232 4.74 0.51 3.18
CA GLY A 232 4.13 -0.55 2.38
C GLY A 232 4.88 -1.89 2.43
N VAL A 233 5.71 -2.12 3.45
CA VAL A 233 6.46 -3.37 3.66
C VAL A 233 5.65 -4.31 4.54
N GLU A 234 5.40 -5.53 4.05
CA GLU A 234 4.59 -6.50 4.78
C GLU A 234 5.34 -7.13 5.96
N VAL A 235 4.82 -6.98 7.18
CA VAL A 235 5.34 -7.69 8.36
C VAL A 235 4.68 -9.07 8.48
N ILE A 236 5.32 -10.09 7.92
CA ILE A 236 4.76 -11.45 7.84
C ILE A 236 4.82 -12.19 9.20
N ARG A 237 5.76 -11.82 10.08
CA ARG A 237 5.90 -12.42 11.42
C ARG A 237 6.40 -11.40 12.45
N VAL A 238 5.83 -11.46 13.66
CA VAL A 238 6.29 -10.72 14.84
C VAL A 238 6.32 -11.69 16.02
N GLY A 239 7.51 -11.92 16.59
CA GLY A 239 7.75 -12.95 17.61
C GLY A 239 8.06 -14.33 17.04
N LEU A 240 8.71 -15.17 17.85
CA LEU A 240 9.18 -16.50 17.45
C LEU A 240 8.05 -17.52 17.23
N HIS A 241 8.38 -18.63 16.59
CA HIS A 241 7.50 -19.80 16.53
C HIS A 241 7.48 -20.48 17.92
N PRO A 242 6.31 -20.78 18.51
CA PRO A 242 6.23 -21.40 19.82
C PRO A 242 6.46 -22.92 19.71
N SER A 243 7.71 -23.36 19.68
CA SER A 243 8.04 -24.79 19.82
C SER A 243 7.67 -25.30 21.23
N GLU A 244 7.49 -26.62 21.39
CA GLU A 244 7.15 -27.23 22.69
C GLU A 244 8.13 -26.80 23.80
N GLY A 245 9.43 -26.81 23.51
CA GLY A 245 10.47 -26.42 24.46
C GLY A 245 10.49 -24.93 24.84
N LEU A 246 9.93 -24.05 23.99
CA LEU A 246 9.70 -22.64 24.33
C LEU A 246 8.42 -22.46 25.16
N LEU A 247 7.39 -23.27 24.92
CA LEU A 247 6.11 -23.19 25.62
C LEU A 247 6.19 -23.73 27.05
N ASP A 248 6.91 -24.83 27.27
CA ASP A 248 7.09 -25.44 28.59
C ASP A 248 8.25 -24.82 29.40
N GLY A 249 9.03 -23.94 28.77
CA GLY A 249 10.16 -23.24 29.37
C GLY A 249 11.41 -24.10 29.58
N SER A 250 11.46 -25.32 29.05
CA SER A 250 12.60 -26.23 29.19
C SER A 250 13.83 -25.76 28.40
N GLU A 251 13.62 -25.00 27.32
CA GLU A 251 14.68 -24.51 26.44
C GLU A 251 14.91 -23.00 26.53
N MET A 252 13.89 -22.22 26.92
CA MET A 252 14.01 -20.78 27.10
C MET A 252 14.41 -20.43 28.54
N LEU A 253 15.52 -19.70 28.71
CA LEU A 253 16.02 -19.28 30.01
C LEU A 253 15.63 -17.85 30.38
N ALA A 254 15.60 -16.93 29.41
CA ALA A 254 15.22 -15.54 29.63
C ALA A 254 14.84 -14.82 28.31
N GLY A 255 14.16 -13.68 28.43
CA GLY A 255 13.84 -12.77 27.32
C GLY A 255 12.34 -12.61 27.03
N PRO A 256 12.00 -11.82 26.01
CA PRO A 256 10.62 -11.39 25.75
C PRO A 256 9.86 -12.39 24.88
N PHE A 257 9.43 -13.52 25.47
CA PHE A 257 8.60 -14.50 24.78
C PHE A 257 7.15 -14.44 25.23
N HIS A 258 6.25 -14.51 24.26
CA HIS A 258 4.84 -14.76 24.50
C HIS A 258 4.24 -15.46 23.26
N PRO A 259 3.41 -16.51 23.40
CA PRO A 259 2.83 -17.22 22.25
C PRO A 259 2.01 -16.29 21.33
N SER A 260 1.36 -15.29 21.93
CA SER A 260 0.57 -14.26 21.22
C SER A 260 1.31 -12.92 21.13
N PHE A 261 2.64 -12.90 20.99
CA PHE A 261 3.44 -11.66 21.01
C PHE A 261 2.91 -10.60 20.02
N ARG A 262 2.57 -10.97 18.79
CA ARG A 262 1.96 -10.04 17.80
C ARG A 262 0.66 -9.40 18.30
N GLU A 263 -0.16 -10.15 19.05
CA GLU A 263 -1.40 -9.66 19.64
C GLU A 263 -1.12 -8.60 20.70
N LEU A 264 -0.11 -8.82 21.55
CA LEU A 264 0.33 -7.85 22.55
C LEU A 264 0.86 -6.57 21.90
N VAL A 265 1.66 -6.69 20.83
CA VAL A 265 2.15 -5.54 20.06
C VAL A 265 0.99 -4.73 19.46
N LYS A 266 0.04 -5.40 18.81
CA LYS A 266 -1.14 -4.71 18.25
C LYS A 266 -2.04 -4.10 19.34
N THR A 267 -2.18 -4.77 20.47
CA THR A 267 -2.89 -4.25 21.65
C THR A 267 -2.23 -2.94 22.12
N PHE A 268 -0.90 -2.92 22.21
CA PHE A 268 -0.13 -1.74 22.58
C PHE A 268 -0.27 -0.60 21.56
N ILE A 269 -0.22 -0.89 20.26
CA ILE A 269 -0.47 0.11 19.20
C ILE A 269 -1.84 0.78 19.40
N TRP A 270 -2.88 -0.01 19.68
CA TRP A 270 -4.21 0.53 19.99
C TRP A 270 -4.22 1.33 21.28
N LYS A 271 -3.57 0.83 22.35
CA LYS A 271 -3.44 1.53 23.63
C LYS A 271 -2.92 2.96 23.42
N GLN A 272 -1.87 3.13 22.62
CA GLN A 272 -1.29 4.45 22.32
C GLN A 272 -2.26 5.39 21.60
N LYS A 273 -3.14 4.87 20.74
CA LYS A 273 -4.20 5.65 20.10
C LYS A 273 -5.29 6.04 21.12
N LEU A 274 -5.62 5.11 22.01
CA LEU A 274 -6.71 5.25 22.97
C LEU A 274 -6.38 6.20 24.13
N VAL A 275 -5.13 6.20 24.60
CA VAL A 275 -4.65 7.11 25.67
C VAL A 275 -4.86 8.58 25.29
N LYS A 276 -4.73 8.94 24.00
CA LYS A 276 -5.00 10.31 23.51
C LYS A 276 -6.44 10.77 23.77
N PHE A 277 -7.42 9.86 23.82
CA PHE A 277 -8.79 10.22 24.18
C PHE A 277 -8.94 10.52 25.67
N ILE A 278 -8.23 9.81 26.53
CA ILE A 278 -8.19 10.09 27.97
C ILE A 278 -7.61 11.48 28.21
N GLU A 279 -6.50 11.81 27.54
CA GLU A 279 -5.86 13.13 27.60
C GLU A 279 -6.77 14.25 27.09
N LYS A 280 -7.47 14.00 25.97
CA LYS A 280 -8.38 14.98 25.34
C LYS A 280 -9.65 15.23 26.16
N TYR A 281 -10.14 14.21 26.86
CA TYR A 281 -11.38 14.27 27.65
C TYR A 281 -11.08 13.92 29.12
N PRO A 282 -10.34 14.77 29.85
CA PRO A 282 -9.88 14.46 31.21
C PRO A 282 -11.01 14.36 32.23
N GLN A 283 -12.18 14.94 31.93
CA GLN A 283 -13.37 14.89 32.78
C GLN A 283 -14.18 13.59 32.61
N GLY A 284 -13.72 12.66 31.76
CA GLY A 284 -14.44 11.44 31.42
C GLY A 284 -15.66 11.69 30.53
N GLY A 285 -16.74 10.94 30.77
CA GLY A 285 -18.00 11.02 30.01
C GLY A 285 -18.34 9.71 29.30
N LYS A 286 -18.97 9.81 28.12
CA LYS A 286 -19.28 8.66 27.25
C LYS A 286 -18.42 8.74 25.98
N ILE A 287 -17.86 7.61 25.55
CA ILE A 287 -17.07 7.51 24.34
C ILE A 287 -17.49 6.28 23.53
N TRP A 288 -17.62 6.48 22.23
CA TRP A 288 -17.83 5.42 21.24
C TRP A 288 -16.64 5.40 20.31
N ILE A 289 -16.02 4.24 20.16
CA ILE A 289 -14.76 4.08 19.45
C ILE A 289 -15.00 3.19 18.23
N PRO A 290 -14.98 3.76 17.02
CA PRO A 290 -15.04 2.98 15.80
C PRO A 290 -13.76 2.15 15.64
N VAL A 291 -13.90 0.89 15.22
CA VAL A 291 -12.79 -0.01 14.97
C VAL A 291 -13.03 -0.81 13.69
N PRO A 292 -12.03 -0.98 12.80
CA PRO A 292 -12.13 -1.90 11.68
C PRO A 292 -12.49 -3.33 12.11
N PRO A 293 -13.22 -4.12 11.29
CA PRO A 293 -13.67 -5.46 11.68
C PRO A 293 -12.52 -6.37 12.10
N ASP A 294 -11.41 -6.34 11.36
CA ASP A 294 -10.22 -7.17 11.62
C ASP A 294 -9.34 -6.65 12.78
N GLU A 295 -9.64 -5.46 13.29
CA GLU A 295 -8.88 -4.79 14.35
C GLU A 295 -9.62 -4.73 15.69
N LEU A 296 -10.90 -5.13 15.75
CA LEU A 296 -11.73 -5.06 16.96
C LEU A 296 -11.06 -5.74 18.17
N ARG A 297 -10.55 -6.95 17.98
CA ARG A 297 -9.89 -7.72 19.06
C ARG A 297 -8.67 -6.98 19.61
N HIS A 298 -7.90 -6.32 18.72
CA HIS A 298 -6.69 -5.59 19.06
C HIS A 298 -7.02 -4.30 19.80
N ALA A 299 -8.10 -3.62 19.39
CA ALA A 299 -8.61 -2.42 20.05
C ALA A 299 -9.16 -2.70 21.45
N ILE A 300 -9.93 -3.78 21.62
CA ILE A 300 -10.38 -4.26 22.94
C ILE A 300 -9.17 -4.62 23.82
N GLY A 301 -8.13 -5.16 23.18
CA GLY A 301 -6.85 -5.51 23.77
C GLY A 301 -6.83 -6.92 24.35
N TYR A 302 -5.63 -7.50 24.38
CA TYR A 302 -5.35 -8.77 25.04
C TYR A 302 -5.88 -8.75 26.50
N ASN A 303 -6.60 -9.80 26.91
CA ASN A 303 -7.29 -9.85 28.21
C ASN A 303 -8.21 -8.64 28.52
N SER A 304 -8.72 -7.98 27.48
CA SER A 304 -9.54 -6.76 27.53
C SER A 304 -8.86 -5.57 28.22
N GLU A 305 -7.53 -5.47 28.18
CA GLU A 305 -6.79 -4.43 28.91
C GLU A 305 -7.17 -3.00 28.49
N ASN A 306 -7.31 -2.74 27.19
CA ASN A 306 -7.64 -1.41 26.67
C ASN A 306 -9.06 -1.01 27.03
N ARG A 307 -10.01 -1.96 26.98
CA ARG A 307 -11.38 -1.73 27.46
C ARG A 307 -11.41 -1.36 28.94
N LYS A 308 -10.70 -2.12 29.79
CA LYS A 308 -10.64 -1.86 31.24
C LYS A 308 -10.01 -0.50 31.53
N MET A 309 -8.94 -0.15 30.82
CA MET A 309 -8.30 1.17 30.91
C MET A 309 -9.30 2.31 30.60
N LEU A 310 -10.08 2.19 29.53
CA LEU A 310 -11.08 3.20 29.18
C LEU A 310 -12.24 3.23 30.18
N GLN A 311 -12.73 2.09 30.64
CA GLN A 311 -13.82 2.00 31.62
C GLN A 311 -13.44 2.54 33.01
N ALA A 312 -12.15 2.60 33.33
CA ALA A 312 -11.67 3.26 34.54
C ALA A 312 -11.79 4.80 34.48
N HIS A 313 -11.90 5.38 33.28
CA HIS A 313 -11.92 6.83 33.05
C HIS A 313 -13.27 7.34 32.52
N PHE A 314 -13.91 6.58 31.63
CA PHE A 314 -15.19 6.91 31.00
C PHE A 314 -16.33 6.11 31.64
N ILE A 315 -17.46 6.79 31.89
CA ILE A 315 -18.70 6.20 32.44
C ILE A 315 -19.27 5.16 31.47
N ASN A 316 -19.12 5.40 30.16
CA ASN A 316 -19.40 4.41 29.13
C ASN A 316 -18.31 4.46 28.05
N ALA A 317 -17.67 3.33 27.78
CA ALA A 317 -16.69 3.15 26.71
C ALA A 317 -17.07 1.92 25.88
N GLU A 318 -17.55 2.18 24.66
CA GLU A 318 -18.01 1.14 23.74
C GLU A 318 -17.15 1.14 22.47
N PHE A 319 -16.63 -0.04 22.13
CA PHE A 319 -16.07 -0.30 20.80
C PHE A 319 -17.19 -0.79 19.91
N PHE A 320 -17.29 -0.24 18.71
CA PHE A 320 -18.19 -0.76 17.69
C PHE A 320 -17.39 -1.07 16.44
N VAL A 321 -17.75 -2.18 15.78
CA VAL A 321 -17.20 -2.51 14.48
C VAL A 321 -17.77 -1.51 13.49
N GLU A 322 -16.88 -0.69 12.96
CA GLU A 322 -17.18 0.10 11.77
C GLU A 322 -16.76 -0.78 10.60
N ASP A 323 -17.73 -1.20 9.78
CA ASP A 323 -17.45 -2.02 8.59
C ASP A 323 -16.77 -1.18 7.50
N LEU A 324 -15.47 -0.95 7.70
CA LEU A 324 -14.58 -0.22 6.81
C LEU A 324 -14.28 -0.99 5.51
N SER A 325 -14.70 -2.25 5.39
CA SER A 325 -14.64 -2.99 4.13
C SER A 325 -15.61 -2.42 3.09
N SER A 326 -16.61 -1.67 3.57
CA SER A 326 -17.40 -0.77 2.76
C SER A 326 -17.06 0.67 3.14
N GLN A 327 -16.33 1.36 2.26
CA GLN A 327 -16.31 2.82 2.13
C GLN A 327 -15.29 3.60 2.99
N ILE A 328 -14.01 3.57 2.61
CA ILE A 328 -13.46 4.87 2.18
C ILE A 328 -14.01 5.08 0.78
N LYS A 329 -15.19 5.68 0.74
CA LYS A 329 -15.75 6.12 -0.52
C LYS A 329 -14.87 7.26 -1.03
N PRO A 330 -14.35 7.19 -2.26
CA PRO A 330 -13.77 8.38 -2.87
C PRO A 330 -14.80 9.50 -2.84
N LEU A 331 -14.33 10.69 -2.51
CA LEU A 331 -15.12 11.90 -2.63
C LEU A 331 -15.21 12.26 -4.11
N ILE A 332 -16.42 12.41 -4.62
CA ILE A 332 -16.69 12.92 -5.95
C ILE A 332 -17.36 14.28 -5.85
N VAL A 333 -16.76 15.28 -6.51
CA VAL A 333 -17.33 16.62 -6.66
C VAL A 333 -17.78 16.79 -8.11
N THR A 334 -19.05 17.17 -8.34
CA THR A 334 -19.64 17.33 -9.69
C THR A 334 -20.85 18.27 -9.70
N ASP A 335 -21.42 18.60 -10.88
CA ASP A 335 -22.61 19.45 -11.00
C ASP A 335 -23.86 18.73 -10.47
N LYS A 336 -24.68 19.43 -9.66
CA LYS A 336 -26.01 18.96 -9.24
C LYS A 336 -26.95 18.65 -10.40
N LYS A 337 -26.68 19.11 -11.62
CA LYS A 337 -27.42 18.78 -12.84
C LYS A 337 -27.14 17.37 -13.36
N LEU A 338 -26.19 16.64 -12.77
CA LEU A 338 -25.96 15.22 -13.08
C LEU A 338 -27.29 14.44 -13.01
N PRO A 339 -27.64 13.63 -14.04
CA PRO A 339 -28.88 12.85 -14.04
C PRO A 339 -29.03 11.96 -12.79
N LEU A 340 -30.25 11.81 -12.28
CA LEU A 340 -30.52 11.01 -11.08
C LEU A 340 -30.00 9.56 -11.17
N PRO A 341 -30.15 8.84 -12.30
CA PRO A 341 -29.56 7.51 -12.44
C PRO A 341 -28.04 7.51 -12.24
N ALA A 342 -27.32 8.49 -12.80
CA ALA A 342 -25.88 8.61 -12.60
C ALA A 342 -25.52 8.92 -11.13
N LYS A 343 -26.27 9.81 -10.46
CA LYS A 343 -26.10 10.08 -9.03
C LYS A 343 -26.29 8.82 -8.19
N ASN A 344 -27.30 8.02 -8.50
CA ASN A 344 -27.57 6.77 -7.79
C ASN A 344 -26.43 5.78 -7.96
N THR A 345 -25.92 5.63 -9.19
CA THR A 345 -24.75 4.80 -9.49
C THR A 345 -23.51 5.27 -8.75
N LEU A 346 -23.19 6.58 -8.76
CA LEU A 346 -22.04 7.11 -8.02
C LEU A 346 -22.17 6.87 -6.51
N LYS A 347 -23.36 7.06 -5.92
CA LYS A 347 -23.60 6.85 -4.49
C LYS A 347 -23.39 5.41 -4.01
N THR A 348 -23.39 4.42 -4.91
CA THR A 348 -23.10 3.03 -4.52
C THR A 348 -21.63 2.85 -4.15
N PHE A 349 -20.73 3.68 -4.69
CA PHE A 349 -19.28 3.52 -4.52
C PHE A 349 -18.50 4.81 -4.20
N ALA A 350 -19.15 5.98 -4.08
CA ALA A 350 -18.51 7.26 -3.78
C ALA A 350 -19.38 8.16 -2.87
N GLU A 351 -18.72 9.09 -2.15
CA GLU A 351 -19.35 10.20 -1.41
C GLU A 351 -19.56 11.33 -2.41
N LEU A 352 -20.78 11.83 -2.56
CA LEU A 352 -21.11 12.77 -3.64
C LEU A 352 -21.37 14.16 -3.07
N GLN A 353 -20.53 15.12 -3.44
CA GLN A 353 -20.70 16.53 -3.15
C GLN A 353 -21.03 17.30 -4.43
N PHE A 354 -21.93 18.27 -4.32
CA PHE A 354 -22.35 19.08 -5.45
C PHE A 354 -21.95 20.52 -5.25
N LEU A 355 -21.34 21.09 -6.28
CA LEU A 355 -20.93 22.48 -6.23
C LEU A 355 -22.16 23.41 -6.35
N GLN A 356 -22.20 24.42 -5.46
CA GLN A 356 -23.21 25.47 -5.49
C GLN A 356 -22.53 26.84 -5.46
N THR A 357 -22.20 27.37 -6.64
CA THR A 357 -21.51 28.67 -6.79
C THR A 357 -22.35 29.66 -7.61
N GLU A 358 -23.65 29.62 -7.37
CA GLU A 358 -24.63 30.49 -8.02
C GLU A 358 -24.28 31.95 -7.73
N LYS A 359 -24.34 32.81 -8.76
CA LYS A 359 -24.02 34.25 -8.77
C LYS A 359 -22.54 34.62 -9.00
N ILE A 360 -21.61 33.66 -8.96
CA ILE A 360 -20.19 33.91 -9.27
C ILE A 360 -19.94 33.86 -10.78
N VAL A 361 -20.44 32.80 -11.43
CA VAL A 361 -20.37 32.59 -12.89
C VAL A 361 -21.76 32.41 -13.50
N TYR A 362 -21.86 32.39 -14.83
CA TYR A 362 -23.14 32.21 -15.52
C TYR A 362 -23.74 30.80 -15.31
N LYS A 363 -25.07 30.72 -15.37
CA LYS A 363 -25.88 29.59 -14.87
C LYS A 363 -25.54 28.21 -15.46
N SER A 364 -25.08 28.14 -16.71
CA SER A 364 -24.79 26.84 -17.32
C SER A 364 -23.58 26.16 -16.68
N ILE A 365 -22.59 26.93 -16.17
CA ILE A 365 -21.35 26.41 -15.59
C ILE A 365 -21.23 26.62 -14.06
N SER A 366 -22.22 27.22 -13.41
CA SER A 366 -22.20 27.52 -11.96
C SER A 366 -22.26 26.30 -11.03
N GLY A 367 -22.24 25.09 -11.58
CA GLY A 367 -22.11 23.84 -10.82
C GLY A 367 -20.92 23.01 -11.29
N HIS A 368 -20.15 23.49 -12.28
CA HIS A 368 -19.03 22.76 -12.86
C HIS A 368 -17.79 22.91 -11.96
N PRO A 369 -17.20 21.80 -11.47
CA PRO A 369 -16.03 21.88 -10.59
C PRO A 369 -14.76 22.39 -11.27
N ASP A 370 -14.56 22.10 -12.56
CA ASP A 370 -13.40 22.54 -13.35
C ASP A 370 -13.24 24.06 -13.43
N ILE A 371 -14.32 24.82 -13.23
CA ILE A 371 -14.31 26.28 -13.15
C ILE A 371 -13.56 26.78 -11.90
N PHE A 372 -13.60 26.01 -10.81
CA PHE A 372 -13.09 26.42 -9.50
C PHE A 372 -11.90 25.58 -9.01
N ILE A 373 -11.61 24.45 -9.65
CA ILE A 373 -10.60 23.49 -9.22
C ILE A 373 -9.73 23.08 -10.41
N CYS A 374 -8.41 23.23 -10.24
CA CYS A 374 -7.40 22.60 -11.09
C CYS A 374 -6.78 21.43 -10.33
N GLN A 375 -6.87 20.21 -10.86
CA GLN A 375 -6.35 18.99 -10.24
C GLN A 375 -5.13 18.46 -11.00
N GLY A 376 -4.10 18.05 -10.26
CA GLY A 376 -2.95 17.30 -10.75
C GLY A 376 -2.63 16.11 -9.82
N SER A 377 -1.62 15.32 -10.15
CA SER A 377 -1.21 14.15 -9.35
C SER A 377 -0.68 14.50 -7.96
N GLU A 378 -0.13 15.70 -7.80
CA GLU A 378 0.53 16.19 -6.57
C GLU A 378 -0.40 16.99 -5.65
N GLY A 379 -1.65 17.24 -6.06
CA GLY A 379 -2.57 18.08 -5.31
C GLY A 379 -3.57 18.83 -6.18
N ILE A 380 -4.22 19.83 -5.59
CA ILE A 380 -5.15 20.73 -6.27
C ILE A 380 -4.87 22.20 -6.00
N VAL A 381 -5.29 23.03 -6.95
CA VAL A 381 -5.41 24.48 -6.79
C VAL A 381 -6.89 24.85 -6.85
N ALA A 382 -7.41 25.41 -5.76
CA ALA A 382 -8.81 25.80 -5.63
C ALA A 382 -9.00 27.33 -5.64
N ALA A 383 -10.09 27.79 -6.24
CA ALA A 383 -10.49 29.20 -6.19
C ALA A 383 -10.80 29.65 -4.74
N PRO A 384 -10.46 30.90 -4.36
CA PRO A 384 -10.79 31.45 -3.04
C PRO A 384 -12.27 31.34 -2.64
N ALA A 385 -13.19 31.50 -3.59
CA ALA A 385 -14.64 31.43 -3.41
C ALA A 385 -15.21 30.01 -3.61
N LEU A 386 -14.37 28.97 -3.67
CA LEU A 386 -14.86 27.59 -3.57
C LEU A 386 -15.55 27.44 -2.20
N PRO A 387 -16.78 26.90 -2.11
CA PRO A 387 -17.49 26.80 -0.85
C PRO A 387 -16.66 26.07 0.23
N GLU A 388 -16.63 26.63 1.43
CA GLU A 388 -15.83 26.10 2.56
C GLU A 388 -16.17 24.64 2.87
N GLU A 389 -17.44 24.26 2.75
CA GLU A 389 -17.89 22.88 2.90
C GLU A 389 -17.18 21.92 1.93
N ILE A 390 -16.97 22.34 0.67
CA ILE A 390 -16.26 21.54 -0.34
C ILE A 390 -14.77 21.49 -0.01
N LEU A 391 -14.16 22.61 0.40
CA LEU A 391 -12.74 22.67 0.80
C LEU A 391 -12.46 21.74 1.98
N VAL A 392 -13.32 21.75 3.00
CA VAL A 392 -13.22 20.88 4.17
C VAL A 392 -13.32 19.41 3.77
N GLN A 393 -14.28 19.05 2.90
CA GLN A 393 -14.43 17.67 2.43
C GLN A 393 -13.22 17.19 1.62
N ILE A 394 -12.65 18.04 0.76
CA ILE A 394 -11.44 17.70 0.02
C ILE A 394 -10.23 17.60 0.96
N GLY A 395 -10.13 18.46 1.98
CA GLY A 395 -9.06 18.41 2.98
C GLY A 395 -9.03 17.09 3.78
N TYR A 396 -10.18 16.43 3.95
CA TYR A 396 -10.24 15.09 4.56
C TYR A 396 -9.74 13.96 3.65
N ALA A 397 -9.47 14.22 2.37
CA ALA A 397 -8.98 13.22 1.41
C ALA A 397 -7.44 13.20 1.27
N ASP A 398 -6.70 13.77 2.23
CA ASP A 398 -5.22 13.84 2.25
C ASP A 398 -4.60 14.40 0.95
N VAL A 399 -5.31 15.33 0.31
CA VAL A 399 -4.85 16.01 -0.91
C VAL A 399 -4.18 17.32 -0.55
N ASN A 400 -2.98 17.56 -1.10
CA ASN A 400 -2.32 18.87 -1.02
C ASN A 400 -3.19 19.95 -1.68
N LEU A 401 -3.81 20.80 -0.86
CA LEU A 401 -4.75 21.84 -1.27
C LEU A 401 -4.07 23.21 -1.21
N VAL A 402 -3.95 23.86 -2.37
CA VAL A 402 -3.42 25.23 -2.49
C VAL A 402 -4.54 26.18 -2.91
N THR A 403 -4.65 27.32 -2.24
CA THR A 403 -5.58 28.38 -2.65
C THR A 403 -4.99 29.21 -3.80
N GLY A 404 -5.77 29.42 -4.85
CA GLY A 404 -5.39 30.26 -5.98
C GLY A 404 -5.43 31.76 -5.68
N ILE A 405 -5.05 32.59 -6.65
CA ILE A 405 -4.90 34.04 -6.44
C ILE A 405 -6.20 34.79 -6.69
N SER A 406 -7.03 34.38 -7.66
CA SER A 406 -8.22 35.12 -8.04
C SER A 406 -9.41 34.22 -8.38
N ASP A 407 -10.59 34.64 -7.97
CA ASP A 407 -11.82 33.92 -8.30
C ASP A 407 -12.15 33.92 -9.80
N PRO A 408 -12.87 32.90 -10.28
CA PRO A 408 -13.45 32.92 -11.61
C PRO A 408 -14.38 34.12 -11.79
N GLY A 409 -14.24 34.83 -12.90
CA GLY A 409 -15.10 35.96 -13.25
C GLY A 409 -16.43 35.52 -13.86
N LYS A 410 -17.39 36.46 -13.98
CA LYS A 410 -18.74 36.18 -14.51
C LYS A 410 -18.76 35.72 -15.97
N THR A 411 -17.76 36.09 -16.75
CA THR A 411 -17.68 35.86 -18.20
C THR A 411 -16.28 35.43 -18.59
N TYR A 412 -16.16 34.84 -19.79
CA TYR A 412 -14.87 34.59 -20.42
C TYR A 412 -14.12 35.92 -20.65
N PRO A 413 -12.78 35.96 -20.48
CA PRO A 413 -11.88 34.84 -20.17
C PRO A 413 -11.80 34.47 -18.69
N ASP A 414 -12.19 35.36 -17.79
CA ASP A 414 -11.97 35.19 -16.35
C ASP A 414 -12.66 33.98 -15.74
N SER A 415 -13.77 33.52 -16.33
CA SER A 415 -14.47 32.32 -15.89
C SER A 415 -13.69 31.01 -16.12
N ALA A 416 -12.57 31.04 -16.84
CA ALA A 416 -11.81 29.83 -17.24
C ALA A 416 -10.45 29.71 -16.53
N ARG A 417 -10.15 30.51 -15.51
CA ARG A 417 -8.82 30.60 -14.86
C ARG A 417 -8.25 29.26 -14.37
N TYR A 418 -9.10 28.36 -13.89
CA TYR A 418 -8.72 27.05 -13.31
C TYR A 418 -8.88 25.87 -14.26
N ASN A 419 -9.34 26.09 -15.50
CA ASN A 419 -9.64 25.03 -16.48
C ASN A 419 -8.39 24.37 -17.09
N ALA A 420 -7.22 24.46 -16.46
CA ALA A 420 -6.01 23.83 -16.95
C ALA A 420 -6.07 22.30 -16.82
N VAL A 421 -5.37 21.61 -17.72
CA VAL A 421 -5.08 20.16 -17.58
C VAL A 421 -3.62 20.01 -17.19
N VAL A 422 -3.37 19.26 -16.12
CA VAL A 422 -2.03 19.01 -15.57
C VAL A 422 -1.74 17.52 -15.65
N THR A 423 -0.65 17.15 -16.31
CA THR A 423 -0.10 15.77 -16.34
C THR A 423 1.22 15.72 -15.57
N SER A 424 1.97 14.61 -15.60
CA SER A 424 3.31 14.60 -14.99
C SER A 424 4.31 15.46 -15.78
N GLU A 425 4.10 15.61 -17.09
CA GLU A 425 4.99 16.34 -18.00
C GLU A 425 4.49 17.74 -18.40
N LEU A 426 3.17 17.97 -18.44
CA LEU A 426 2.59 19.16 -19.08
C LEU A 426 1.63 19.94 -18.18
N ILE A 427 1.61 21.26 -18.37
CA ILE A 427 0.48 22.13 -18.00
C ILE A 427 -0.09 22.70 -19.29
N ILE A 428 -1.34 22.34 -19.60
CA ILE A 428 -2.01 22.66 -20.86
C ILE A 428 -3.16 23.61 -20.56
N HIS A 429 -3.06 24.86 -21.03
CA HIS A 429 -4.12 25.84 -20.86
C HIS A 429 -3.91 27.08 -21.75
N ASN A 430 -4.87 28.00 -21.75
CA ASN A 430 -4.63 29.36 -22.16
C ASN A 430 -3.78 30.09 -21.10
N LEU A 431 -2.45 29.97 -21.25
CA LEU A 431 -1.45 30.52 -20.31
C LEU A 431 -1.58 32.03 -20.04
N LYS A 432 -2.31 32.79 -20.88
CA LYS A 432 -2.55 34.22 -20.66
C LYS A 432 -3.55 34.48 -19.54
N ILE A 433 -4.35 33.48 -19.19
CA ILE A 433 -5.48 33.60 -18.25
C ILE A 433 -5.40 32.60 -17.09
N THR A 434 -4.47 31.63 -17.13
CA THR A 434 -4.24 30.67 -16.05
C THR A 434 -3.97 31.36 -14.72
N ASP A 435 -4.59 30.88 -13.64
CA ASP A 435 -4.23 31.37 -12.30
C ASP A 435 -2.75 31.04 -11.99
N PRO A 436 -1.92 32.03 -11.59
CA PRO A 436 -0.49 31.78 -11.38
C PRO A 436 -0.16 30.76 -10.28
N ALA A 437 -1.09 30.49 -9.34
CA ALA A 437 -0.88 29.45 -8.34
C ALA A 437 -0.73 28.06 -8.97
N ILE A 438 -1.35 27.79 -10.12
CA ILE A 438 -1.23 26.52 -10.85
C ILE A 438 0.23 26.24 -11.21
N PHE A 439 0.96 27.23 -11.72
CA PHE A 439 2.38 27.07 -12.07
C PHE A 439 3.27 26.85 -10.85
N LYS A 440 2.90 27.44 -9.70
CA LYS A 440 3.64 27.30 -8.44
C LYS A 440 3.42 25.93 -7.80
N THR A 441 2.19 25.44 -7.84
CA THR A 441 1.80 24.15 -7.24
C THR A 441 2.34 22.97 -8.03
N PHE A 442 2.44 23.09 -9.36
CA PHE A 442 2.90 22.00 -10.24
C PHE A 442 4.21 22.39 -10.96
N PRO A 443 5.34 22.48 -10.24
CA PRO A 443 6.62 22.84 -10.84
C PRO A 443 7.15 21.71 -11.77
N GLY A 444 8.19 22.01 -12.55
CA GLY A 444 8.92 21.02 -13.35
C GLY A 444 8.26 20.57 -14.65
N ARG A 445 7.04 21.05 -14.94
CA ARG A 445 6.28 20.69 -16.15
C ARG A 445 6.49 21.70 -17.28
N LYS A 446 6.43 21.24 -18.53
CA LYS A 446 6.44 22.11 -19.72
C LYS A 446 5.07 22.76 -19.90
N TYR A 447 5.06 24.06 -20.19
CA TYR A 447 3.82 24.81 -20.40
C TYR A 447 3.41 24.76 -21.88
N LEU A 448 2.26 24.16 -22.16
CA LEU A 448 1.67 24.10 -23.50
C LEU A 448 0.53 25.12 -23.61
N HIS A 449 0.77 26.17 -24.39
CA HIS A 449 -0.24 27.18 -24.65
C HIS A 449 -1.28 26.70 -25.68
N VAL A 450 -2.56 26.82 -25.32
CA VAL A 450 -3.70 26.65 -26.23
C VAL A 450 -4.62 27.87 -26.15
N ASN A 451 -5.25 28.26 -27.26
CA ASN A 451 -6.18 29.40 -27.25
C ASN A 451 -7.50 29.08 -26.51
N GLN A 452 -7.90 27.81 -26.50
CA GLN A 452 -9.11 27.33 -25.83
C GLN A 452 -8.95 27.47 -24.31
N GLY A 453 -9.70 28.39 -23.68
CA GLY A 453 -9.62 28.61 -22.24
C GLY A 453 -10.39 27.57 -21.43
N TYR A 454 -11.48 27.01 -21.93
CA TYR A 454 -12.16 25.89 -21.27
C TYR A 454 -11.47 24.56 -21.58
N THR A 455 -10.15 24.51 -21.31
CA THR A 455 -9.30 23.38 -21.72
C THR A 455 -9.76 22.09 -21.05
N ARG A 456 -10.00 22.07 -19.74
CA ARG A 456 -10.44 20.87 -19.00
C ARG A 456 -11.81 20.37 -19.43
N CYS A 457 -12.75 21.27 -19.78
CA CYS A 457 -14.02 20.85 -20.39
C CYS A 457 -13.82 20.11 -21.71
N ASN A 458 -12.79 20.50 -22.48
CA ASN A 458 -12.51 20.01 -23.82
C ASN A 458 -11.42 18.95 -23.89
N LEU A 459 -10.76 18.60 -22.79
CA LEU A 459 -9.58 17.72 -22.80
C LEU A 459 -9.59 16.79 -21.60
N LEU A 460 -9.48 15.49 -21.88
CA LEU A 460 -9.21 14.43 -20.91
C LEU A 460 -7.82 13.86 -21.19
N ALA A 461 -6.92 13.96 -20.23
CA ALA A 461 -5.66 13.21 -20.25
C ALA A 461 -5.92 11.82 -19.66
N LEU A 462 -5.58 10.76 -20.39
CA LEU A 462 -5.59 9.39 -19.86
C LEU A 462 -4.25 9.07 -19.19
N ASP A 463 -3.17 9.47 -19.85
CA ASP A 463 -1.79 9.39 -19.36
C ASP A 463 -0.97 10.56 -19.96
N ASP A 464 0.35 10.57 -19.76
CA ASP A 464 1.21 11.64 -20.29
C ASP A 464 1.32 11.67 -21.83
N ASN A 465 0.87 10.63 -22.52
CA ASN A 465 1.02 10.44 -23.96
C ASN A 465 -0.31 10.34 -24.72
N ARG A 466 -1.44 10.08 -24.07
CA ARG A 466 -2.74 9.81 -24.69
C ARG A 466 -3.84 10.73 -24.16
N PHE A 467 -4.56 11.35 -25.08
CA PHE A 467 -5.54 12.40 -24.78
C PHE A 467 -6.81 12.24 -25.62
N LEU A 468 -7.96 12.60 -25.05
CA LEU A 468 -9.21 12.78 -25.79
C LEU A 468 -9.61 14.25 -25.75
N THR A 469 -9.98 14.82 -26.91
CA THR A 469 -10.40 16.21 -26.97
C THR A 469 -11.58 16.45 -27.90
N SER A 470 -12.41 17.44 -27.57
CA SER A 470 -13.46 17.95 -28.46
C SER A 470 -13.09 19.28 -29.12
N ASP A 471 -11.82 19.70 -29.03
CA ASP A 471 -11.31 20.95 -29.61
C ASP A 471 -10.14 20.68 -30.57
N ARG A 472 -10.31 21.10 -31.84
CA ARG A 472 -9.31 20.92 -32.90
C ARG A 472 -8.04 21.75 -32.69
N GLY A 473 -8.11 22.85 -31.92
CA GLY A 473 -6.94 23.65 -31.56
C GLY A 473 -6.07 22.94 -30.53
N ILE A 474 -6.70 22.34 -29.52
CA ILE A 474 -6.02 21.50 -28.52
C ILE A 474 -5.40 20.28 -29.19
N GLU A 475 -6.15 19.59 -30.04
CA GLU A 475 -5.68 18.42 -30.80
C GLU A 475 -4.36 18.73 -31.54
N LYS A 476 -4.35 19.79 -32.34
CA LYS A 476 -3.16 20.20 -33.11
C LYS A 476 -1.97 20.54 -32.22
N ALA A 477 -2.21 21.23 -31.09
CA ALA A 477 -1.14 21.60 -30.17
C ALA A 477 -0.49 20.37 -29.53
N LEU A 478 -1.29 19.38 -29.11
CA LEU A 478 -0.79 18.14 -28.51
C LEU A 478 -0.11 17.22 -29.53
N MET A 479 -0.63 17.12 -30.75
CA MET A 479 0.02 16.36 -31.81
C MET A 479 1.38 16.95 -32.20
N ALA A 480 1.52 18.29 -32.17
CA ALA A 480 2.80 18.95 -32.39
C ALA A 480 3.84 18.64 -31.29
N GLU A 481 3.36 18.28 -30.09
CA GLU A 481 4.17 17.80 -28.96
C GLU A 481 4.41 16.27 -29.01
N GLY A 482 4.05 15.60 -30.11
CA GLY A 482 4.24 14.17 -30.31
C GLY A 482 3.26 13.29 -29.52
N LYS A 483 2.20 13.87 -28.96
CA LYS A 483 1.19 13.15 -28.18
C LYS A 483 0.17 12.46 -29.09
N LYS A 484 -0.38 11.33 -28.65
CA LYS A 484 -1.48 10.64 -29.31
C LYS A 484 -2.78 11.29 -28.85
N VAL A 485 -3.62 11.69 -29.80
CA VAL A 485 -4.88 12.38 -29.49
C VAL A 485 -6.02 11.76 -30.29
N LEU A 486 -7.13 11.48 -29.61
CA LEU A 486 -8.41 11.18 -30.25
C LEU A 486 -9.30 12.42 -30.19
N PHE A 487 -9.73 12.91 -31.34
CA PHE A 487 -10.80 13.91 -31.41
C PHE A 487 -12.16 13.23 -31.26
N VAL A 488 -13.06 13.83 -30.46
CA VAL A 488 -14.42 13.35 -30.24
C VAL A 488 -15.42 14.46 -30.57
N ASP A 489 -16.36 14.19 -31.48
CA ASP A 489 -17.38 15.15 -31.90
C ASP A 489 -18.25 15.61 -30.70
N PRO A 490 -18.32 16.90 -30.37
CA PRO A 490 -19.15 17.36 -29.26
C PRO A 490 -20.66 17.34 -29.55
N ALA A 491 -21.09 17.30 -30.82
CA ALA A 491 -22.50 17.46 -31.21
C ALA A 491 -23.50 16.52 -30.48
N PRO A 492 -23.18 15.25 -30.16
CA PRO A 492 -24.08 14.33 -29.46
C PRO A 492 -24.18 14.56 -27.95
N VAL A 493 -23.33 15.40 -27.36
CA VAL A 493 -23.25 15.61 -25.90
C VAL A 493 -24.22 16.70 -25.44
N LYS A 494 -25.00 16.41 -24.39
CA LYS A 494 -26.00 17.35 -23.86
C LYS A 494 -25.41 18.27 -22.79
N LEU A 495 -25.67 19.57 -22.92
CA LEU A 495 -25.44 20.57 -21.88
C LEU A 495 -26.61 21.56 -21.81
N LYS A 496 -27.23 21.68 -20.64
CA LYS A 496 -28.45 22.49 -20.48
C LYS A 496 -28.17 23.98 -20.68
N GLY A 497 -28.82 24.58 -21.66
CA GLY A 497 -28.68 26.01 -21.99
C GLY A 497 -27.57 26.32 -22.99
N GLN A 498 -26.96 25.30 -23.58
CA GLN A 498 -25.97 25.41 -24.66
C GLN A 498 -26.39 24.53 -25.84
N LYS A 499 -25.79 24.74 -27.01
CA LYS A 499 -26.07 23.95 -28.22
C LYS A 499 -25.65 22.49 -28.05
N TYR A 500 -24.50 22.26 -27.43
CA TYR A 500 -23.94 20.96 -27.06
C TYR A 500 -22.95 21.14 -25.89
N GLY A 501 -22.61 20.04 -25.23
CA GLY A 501 -21.49 19.94 -24.27
C GLY A 501 -20.27 19.31 -24.92
N PHE A 502 -19.30 18.89 -24.11
CA PHE A 502 -18.06 18.26 -24.57
C PHE A 502 -17.88 16.88 -23.93
N PHE A 503 -17.34 15.92 -24.69
CA PHE A 503 -17.17 14.55 -24.18
C PHE A 503 -16.28 14.48 -22.92
N PRO A 504 -15.12 15.17 -22.86
CA PRO A 504 -14.30 15.19 -21.64
C PRO A 504 -15.01 15.78 -20.40
N GLY A 505 -15.94 16.71 -20.60
CA GLY A 505 -16.80 17.26 -19.54
C GLY A 505 -17.82 16.27 -18.97
N CYS A 506 -18.05 15.13 -19.65
CA CYS A 506 -18.83 14.02 -19.13
C CYS A 506 -18.02 13.06 -18.23
N CYS A 507 -16.69 13.24 -18.16
CA CYS A 507 -15.78 12.20 -17.70
C CYS A 507 -15.08 12.52 -16.37
N GLY A 508 -14.66 11.45 -15.68
CA GLY A 508 -13.68 11.47 -14.61
C GLY A 508 -12.86 10.18 -14.60
N ILE A 509 -11.75 10.17 -13.88
CA ILE A 509 -10.90 8.98 -13.73
C ILE A 509 -10.87 8.60 -12.25
N LEU A 510 -11.10 7.32 -11.96
CA LEU A 510 -11.04 6.76 -10.61
C LEU A 510 -10.47 5.34 -10.69
N ASN A 511 -9.34 5.09 -10.03
CA ASN A 511 -8.73 3.76 -9.89
C ASN A 511 -8.60 2.97 -11.20
N GLY A 512 -8.11 3.63 -12.27
CA GLY A 512 -7.95 3.01 -13.59
C GLY A 512 -9.26 2.81 -14.37
N GLU A 513 -10.36 3.41 -13.93
CA GLU A 513 -11.63 3.45 -14.67
C GLU A 513 -11.96 4.87 -15.13
N VAL A 514 -12.38 5.01 -16.39
CA VAL A 514 -13.02 6.24 -16.90
C VAL A 514 -14.51 6.17 -16.59
N LEU A 515 -14.94 7.03 -15.68
CA LEU A 515 -16.35 7.24 -15.35
C LEU A 515 -16.98 8.12 -16.45
N ILE A 516 -18.14 7.74 -16.98
CA ILE A 516 -18.84 8.47 -18.05
C ILE A 516 -20.26 8.80 -17.62
N ALA A 517 -20.61 10.09 -17.58
CA ALA A 517 -21.96 10.59 -17.29
C ALA A 517 -22.93 10.35 -18.46
N GLY A 518 -23.28 9.08 -18.72
CA GLY A 518 -24.15 8.62 -19.78
C GLY A 518 -23.67 7.29 -20.32
N SER A 519 -24.10 6.95 -21.53
CA SER A 519 -23.67 5.76 -22.26
C SER A 519 -23.14 6.14 -23.63
N LEU A 520 -22.02 5.54 -24.03
CA LEU A 520 -21.41 5.72 -25.33
C LEU A 520 -22.31 5.25 -26.47
N ASN A 521 -23.29 4.38 -26.20
CA ASN A 521 -24.30 3.95 -27.18
C ASN A 521 -25.15 5.09 -27.75
N PHE A 522 -25.06 6.29 -27.17
CA PHE A 522 -25.70 7.52 -27.66
C PHE A 522 -24.74 8.42 -28.43
N HIS A 523 -23.53 7.93 -28.74
CA HIS A 523 -22.50 8.63 -29.49
C HIS A 523 -22.19 7.87 -30.79
N PRO A 524 -22.15 8.52 -31.96
CA PRO A 524 -21.86 7.87 -33.24
C PRO A 524 -20.44 7.27 -33.29
N GLU A 525 -19.51 7.80 -32.50
CA GLU A 525 -18.11 7.35 -32.43
C GLU A 525 -17.86 6.35 -31.28
N GLU A 526 -18.90 5.62 -30.82
CA GLU A 526 -18.82 4.79 -29.61
C GLU A 526 -17.65 3.79 -29.60
N TYR A 527 -17.42 3.08 -30.71
CA TYR A 527 -16.39 2.05 -30.79
C TYR A 527 -14.99 2.66 -30.73
N GLN A 528 -14.77 3.77 -31.46
CA GLN A 528 -13.49 4.47 -31.47
C GLN A 528 -13.13 5.00 -30.08
N ILE A 529 -14.11 5.56 -29.36
CA ILE A 529 -13.92 6.03 -27.99
C ILE A 529 -13.62 4.86 -27.05
N ARG A 530 -14.37 3.75 -27.16
CA ARG A 530 -14.17 2.56 -26.33
C ARG A 530 -12.77 1.97 -26.53
N ASP A 531 -12.42 1.69 -27.78
CA ASP A 531 -11.15 1.06 -28.14
C ASP A 531 -9.98 1.93 -27.68
N TYR A 532 -10.04 3.25 -27.92
CA TYR A 532 -8.99 4.17 -27.50
C TYR A 532 -8.77 4.20 -25.98
N ILE A 533 -9.85 4.19 -25.18
CA ILE A 533 -9.74 4.16 -23.72
C ILE A 533 -9.19 2.82 -23.23
N ILE A 534 -9.67 1.70 -23.80
CA ILE A 534 -9.26 0.35 -23.40
C ILE A 534 -7.81 0.07 -23.79
N ASP A 535 -7.38 0.45 -24.99
CA ASP A 535 -5.99 0.33 -25.47
C ASP A 535 -5.01 1.20 -24.66
N SER A 536 -5.54 2.20 -23.95
CA SER A 536 -4.79 3.02 -23.00
C SER A 536 -4.66 2.38 -21.61
N GLY A 537 -5.23 1.19 -21.39
CA GLY A 537 -5.16 0.44 -20.13
C GLY A 537 -6.28 0.76 -19.14
N PHE A 538 -7.31 1.52 -19.54
CA PHE A 538 -8.41 1.92 -18.65
C PHE A 538 -9.66 1.05 -18.88
N LYS A 539 -10.43 0.83 -17.81
CA LYS A 539 -11.79 0.29 -17.91
C LYS A 539 -12.79 1.44 -18.11
N ILE A 540 -13.97 1.13 -18.65
CA ILE A 540 -15.04 2.10 -18.84
C ILE A 540 -16.19 1.79 -17.89
N ARG A 541 -16.65 2.82 -17.16
CA ARG A 541 -17.87 2.74 -16.34
C ARG A 541 -18.87 3.81 -16.79
N GLU A 542 -19.89 3.36 -17.51
CA GLU A 542 -21.05 4.17 -17.88
C GLU A 542 -22.00 4.30 -16.69
N LEU A 543 -22.24 5.52 -16.24
CA LEU A 543 -23.00 5.75 -15.00
C LEU A 543 -24.50 5.47 -15.15
N PHE A 544 -25.03 5.49 -16.38
CA PHE A 544 -26.41 5.10 -16.70
C PHE A 544 -26.60 4.91 -18.20
N LYS A 545 -27.66 4.18 -18.58
CA LYS A 545 -28.07 3.99 -19.99
C LYS A 545 -28.88 5.21 -20.48
N GLY A 546 -28.20 6.21 -21.01
CA GLY A 546 -28.83 7.40 -21.59
C GLY A 546 -27.84 8.35 -22.25
N PRO A 547 -28.32 9.50 -22.77
CA PRO A 547 -27.47 10.47 -23.47
C PRO A 547 -26.32 10.99 -22.60
N LEU A 548 -25.15 11.16 -23.22
CA LEU A 548 -23.99 11.80 -22.59
C LEU A 548 -24.34 13.21 -22.12
N THR A 549 -24.02 13.51 -20.87
CA THR A 549 -24.35 14.78 -20.22
C THR A 549 -23.07 15.41 -19.69
N ASP A 550 -22.74 16.60 -20.19
CA ASP A 550 -21.61 17.38 -19.68
C ASP A 550 -21.98 17.99 -18.32
N VAL A 551 -21.13 17.74 -17.33
CA VAL A 551 -21.29 18.17 -15.94
C VAL A 551 -20.07 18.94 -15.42
N GLY A 552 -19.18 19.38 -16.32
CA GLY A 552 -17.94 20.05 -15.96
C GLY A 552 -16.88 19.11 -15.36
N GLY A 553 -16.97 17.84 -15.73
CA GLY A 553 -16.12 16.77 -15.22
C GLY A 553 -16.63 16.12 -13.92
N ILE A 554 -16.09 14.94 -13.66
CA ILE A 554 -16.29 14.19 -12.42
C ILE A 554 -14.94 14.19 -11.69
N PHE A 555 -14.81 15.04 -10.66
CA PHE A 555 -13.57 15.18 -9.91
C PHE A 555 -13.55 14.15 -8.80
N CYS A 556 -12.57 13.26 -8.84
CA CYS A 556 -12.43 12.14 -7.91
C CYS A 556 -11.26 12.40 -6.96
N PHE A 557 -11.51 12.25 -5.67
CA PHE A 557 -10.52 12.35 -4.60
C PHE A 557 -10.56 11.05 -3.80
N VAL A 558 -9.45 10.33 -3.76
CA VAL A 558 -9.32 9.07 -3.02
C VAL A 558 -8.66 9.43 -1.68
N LYS A 559 -9.28 9.02 -0.56
CA LYS A 559 -8.70 9.21 0.79
C LYS A 559 -7.72 8.10 1.13
#